data_AF-A0A178MGP2-F1
#
_entry.id   AF-A0A178MGP2-F1
#
_cell.length_a   1.000
_cell.length_b   1.000
_cell.length_c   1.000
_cell.angle_alpha   90.00
_cell.angle_beta   90.00
_cell.angle_gamma   90.00
#
_symmetry.space_group_name_H-M   'P 1'
#
loop_
_entity.id
_entity.type
_entity.pdbx_description
1 polymer ?
#
loop_
_entity_poly.entity_id
_entity_poly.type
_entity_poly.pdbx_seq_one_letter_code
_entity_poly.pdbx_strand_id
1 'polypeptide(L)'
;MIFTTAEQLAADLAGSSVDPNEAQKALAYLRSKRDPKAFFTYLHAIVKDGRVVIRSNQTLDYYREILAACQRHLTGMDYDEMVQTLGWALRLLRYYRNVPEAVRKAIEAEVPPIAPPKPVPVDHLEPASSQNDQPSAALKSPKQVGDIFTGKVIDGDDEIFLIEVLGHPNVIAILKREPGVPNYRLQKDSARVEVVSVEQKAGKMILHLKRKK
;
A
#
# COMPACT_ATOMS: atom_id res chain seq x y z
N MET A 1 -22.19 1.39 1.55
CA MET A 1 -22.05 1.99 0.20
C MET A 1 -20.65 2.53 -0.04
N ILE A 2 -20.05 3.26 0.93
CA ILE A 2 -18.66 3.80 0.87
C ILE A 2 -17.63 2.80 0.30
N PHE A 3 -17.64 1.55 0.75
CA PHE A 3 -16.65 0.56 0.32
C PHE A 3 -16.75 0.22 -1.17
N THR A 4 -17.97 -0.05 -1.68
CA THR A 4 -18.22 -0.33 -3.10
C THR A 4 -17.84 0.85 -3.99
N THR A 5 -18.18 2.08 -3.57
CA THR A 5 -17.80 3.29 -4.31
C THR A 5 -16.29 3.53 -4.30
N ALA A 6 -15.62 3.23 -3.18
CA ALA A 6 -14.16 3.32 -3.08
C ALA A 6 -13.43 2.31 -3.98
N GLU A 7 -13.95 1.09 -4.10
CA GLU A 7 -13.44 0.07 -5.04
C GLU A 7 -13.58 0.51 -6.49
N GLN A 8 -14.76 1.02 -6.88
CA GLN A 8 -15.00 1.52 -8.23
C GLN A 8 -14.12 2.72 -8.56
N LEU A 9 -13.99 3.67 -7.63
CA LEU A 9 -13.08 4.81 -7.79
C LEU A 9 -11.62 4.36 -7.92
N ALA A 10 -11.18 3.39 -7.11
CA ALA A 10 -9.83 2.85 -7.19
C ALA A 10 -9.57 2.12 -8.51
N ALA A 11 -10.55 1.38 -9.02
CA ALA A 11 -10.47 0.70 -10.31
C ALA A 11 -10.36 1.70 -11.48
N ASP A 12 -11.16 2.77 -11.48
CA ASP A 12 -11.08 3.85 -12.49
C ASP A 12 -9.70 4.51 -12.48
N LEU A 13 -9.20 4.87 -11.30
CA LEU A 13 -7.87 5.49 -11.16
C LEU A 13 -6.73 4.55 -11.58
N ALA A 14 -6.85 3.26 -11.29
CA ALA A 14 -5.88 2.25 -11.70
C ALA A 14 -5.89 2.02 -13.21
N GLY A 15 -7.09 1.95 -13.83
CA GLY A 15 -7.27 1.81 -15.27
C GLY A 15 -6.66 2.97 -16.05
N SER A 16 -6.76 4.19 -15.54
CA SER A 16 -6.13 5.39 -16.12
C SER A 16 -4.66 5.56 -15.71
N SER A 17 -4.03 4.59 -15.04
CA SER A 17 -2.62 4.61 -14.61
C SER A 17 -2.25 5.81 -13.71
N VAL A 18 -3.22 6.41 -13.02
CA VAL A 18 -3.01 7.60 -12.19
C VAL A 18 -1.96 7.37 -11.12
N ASP A 19 -0.97 8.26 -11.02
CA ASP A 19 0.04 8.22 -9.97
C ASP A 19 -0.62 8.39 -8.58
N PRO A 20 -0.49 7.40 -7.66
CA PRO A 20 -1.04 7.49 -6.32
C PRO A 20 -0.52 8.68 -5.52
N ASN A 21 0.65 9.21 -5.84
CA ASN A 21 1.21 10.37 -5.16
C ASN A 21 0.49 11.66 -5.57
N GLU A 22 0.11 11.83 -6.83
CA GLU A 22 -0.70 12.98 -7.26
C GLU A 22 -2.13 12.89 -6.69
N ALA A 23 -2.71 11.69 -6.68
CA ALA A 23 -4.01 11.47 -6.05
C ALA A 23 -3.97 11.72 -4.53
N GLN A 24 -2.85 11.39 -3.86
CA GLN A 24 -2.65 11.68 -2.44
C GLN A 24 -2.61 13.19 -2.16
N LYS A 25 -2.02 14.01 -3.04
CA LYS A 25 -2.05 15.48 -2.90
C LYS A 25 -3.48 16.02 -2.97
N ALA A 26 -4.33 15.45 -3.84
CA ALA A 26 -5.74 15.81 -3.91
C ALA A 26 -6.49 15.47 -2.60
N LEU A 27 -6.27 14.28 -2.02
CA LEU A 27 -6.82 13.93 -0.71
C LEU A 27 -6.31 14.84 0.42
N ALA A 28 -5.03 15.22 0.39
CA ALA A 28 -4.46 16.16 1.36
C ALA A 28 -5.15 17.53 1.27
N TYR A 29 -5.44 18.02 0.06
CA TYR A 29 -6.20 19.25 -0.14
C TYR A 29 -7.61 19.15 0.47
N LEU A 30 -8.36 18.08 0.17
CA LEU A 30 -9.70 17.85 0.73
C LEU A 30 -9.68 17.91 2.26
N ARG A 31 -8.73 17.21 2.91
CA ARG A 31 -8.57 17.22 4.38
C ARG A 31 -8.24 18.60 4.94
N SER A 32 -7.45 19.39 4.21
CA SER A 32 -7.05 20.73 4.66
C SER A 32 -8.20 21.74 4.61
N LYS A 33 -9.10 21.63 3.61
CA LYS A 33 -10.22 22.56 3.42
C LYS A 33 -11.50 22.12 4.10
N ARG A 34 -11.66 20.82 4.30
CA ARG A 34 -12.88 20.20 4.82
C ARG A 34 -14.15 20.61 4.10
N ASP A 35 -14.03 20.86 2.79
CA ASP A 35 -15.12 21.31 1.94
C ASP A 35 -15.08 20.59 0.57
N PRO A 36 -16.09 19.75 0.27
CA PRO A 36 -16.27 19.11 -1.03
C PRO A 36 -16.28 20.09 -2.22
N LYS A 37 -16.89 21.28 -2.07
CA LYS A 37 -16.98 22.26 -3.16
C LYS A 37 -15.62 22.88 -3.45
N ALA A 38 -14.88 23.25 -2.41
CA ALA A 38 -13.50 23.71 -2.56
C ALA A 38 -12.61 22.66 -3.20
N PHE A 39 -12.78 21.37 -2.86
CA PHE A 39 -12.04 20.27 -3.46
C PHE A 39 -12.26 20.16 -4.98
N PHE A 40 -13.51 20.16 -5.45
CA PHE A 40 -13.78 20.13 -6.89
C PHE A 40 -13.31 21.40 -7.60
N THR A 41 -13.46 22.57 -6.97
CA THR A 41 -12.94 23.84 -7.49
C THR A 41 -11.43 23.80 -7.70
N TYR A 42 -10.71 23.22 -6.73
CA TYR A 42 -9.26 23.01 -6.81
C TYR A 42 -8.86 22.10 -7.98
N LEU A 43 -9.51 20.96 -8.14
CA LEU A 43 -9.23 20.04 -9.26
C LEU A 43 -9.51 20.70 -10.62
N HIS A 44 -10.63 21.43 -10.74
CA HIS A 44 -10.93 22.20 -11.95
C HIS A 44 -9.88 23.27 -12.23
N ALA A 45 -9.41 24.01 -11.23
CA ALA A 45 -8.39 25.04 -11.38
C ALA A 45 -7.06 24.43 -11.88
N ILE A 46 -6.65 23.27 -11.36
CA ILE A 46 -5.45 22.59 -11.85
C ILE A 46 -5.62 22.15 -13.31
N VAL A 47 -6.76 21.55 -13.66
CA VAL A 47 -7.00 21.08 -15.03
C VAL A 47 -7.03 22.24 -16.03
N LYS A 48 -7.60 23.38 -15.64
CA LYS A 48 -7.77 24.56 -16.48
C LYS A 48 -6.47 25.36 -16.63
N ASP A 49 -5.85 25.73 -15.51
CA ASP A 49 -4.76 26.73 -15.46
C ASP A 49 -3.40 26.10 -15.09
N GLY A 50 -3.38 24.81 -14.73
CA GLY A 50 -2.18 24.12 -14.23
C GLY A 50 -1.04 24.02 -15.24
N ARG A 51 -1.28 24.23 -16.54
CA ARG A 51 -0.20 24.28 -17.56
C ARG A 51 0.84 25.37 -17.28
N VAL A 52 0.46 26.42 -16.56
CA VAL A 52 1.36 27.53 -16.21
C VAL A 52 2.32 27.14 -15.07
N VAL A 53 1.94 26.17 -14.23
CA VAL A 53 2.68 25.81 -13.00
C VAL A 53 3.30 24.41 -13.10
N ILE A 54 2.70 23.52 -13.87
CA ILE A 54 3.08 22.11 -14.01
C ILE A 54 4.00 21.95 -15.23
N ARG A 55 5.23 21.49 -14.99
CA ARG A 55 6.27 21.32 -16.02
C ARG A 55 6.09 20.05 -16.87
N SER A 56 5.28 19.10 -16.41
CA SER A 56 5.01 17.82 -17.10
C SER A 56 3.56 17.73 -17.54
N ASN A 57 3.33 17.52 -18.83
CA ASN A 57 1.99 17.25 -19.35
C ASN A 57 1.36 16.02 -18.69
N GLN A 58 2.18 15.02 -18.34
CA GLN A 58 1.72 13.79 -17.68
C GLN A 58 1.07 14.05 -16.32
N THR A 59 1.62 14.96 -15.51
CA THR A 59 1.03 15.33 -14.22
C THR A 59 -0.34 15.96 -14.43
N LEU A 60 -0.49 16.82 -15.44
CA LEU A 60 -1.77 17.45 -15.75
C LEU A 60 -2.80 16.44 -16.26
N ASP A 61 -2.37 15.44 -17.03
CA ASP A 61 -3.22 14.33 -17.45
C ASP A 61 -3.72 13.51 -16.25
N TYR A 62 -2.87 13.23 -15.25
CA TYR A 62 -3.32 12.60 -14.00
C TYR A 62 -4.42 13.40 -13.30
N TYR A 63 -4.29 14.73 -13.22
CA TYR A 63 -5.33 15.57 -12.60
C TYR A 63 -6.63 15.60 -13.38
N ARG A 64 -6.61 15.44 -14.72
CA ARG A 64 -7.83 15.25 -15.53
C ARG A 64 -8.54 13.96 -15.17
N GLU A 65 -7.79 12.86 -15.09
CA GLU A 65 -8.31 11.55 -14.74
C GLU A 65 -8.84 11.52 -13.29
N ILE A 66 -8.11 12.14 -12.35
CA ILE A 66 -8.56 12.29 -10.96
C ILE A 66 -9.88 13.08 -10.89
N LEU A 67 -9.98 14.21 -11.61
CA LEU A 67 -11.20 15.01 -11.64
C LEU A 67 -12.38 14.21 -12.19
N ALA A 68 -12.20 13.56 -13.34
CA ALA A 68 -13.25 12.77 -13.99
C ALA A 68 -13.75 11.63 -13.09
N ALA A 69 -12.84 10.88 -12.47
CA ALA A 69 -13.19 9.79 -11.57
C ALA A 69 -13.89 10.30 -10.30
N CYS A 70 -13.38 11.38 -9.69
CA CYS A 70 -14.00 11.98 -8.50
C CYS A 70 -15.40 12.54 -8.80
N GLN A 71 -15.61 13.17 -9.96
CA GLN A 71 -16.93 13.65 -10.35
C GLN A 71 -17.93 12.51 -10.51
N ARG A 72 -17.49 11.37 -11.08
CA ARG A 72 -18.35 10.20 -11.26
C ARG A 72 -18.79 9.58 -9.94
N HIS A 73 -17.87 9.48 -8.98
CA HIS A 73 -18.08 8.66 -7.79
C HIS A 73 -18.37 9.45 -6.51
N LEU A 74 -17.93 10.70 -6.41
CA LEU A 74 -17.96 11.47 -5.16
C LEU A 74 -18.92 12.66 -5.18
N THR A 75 -19.56 12.94 -6.32
CA THR A 75 -20.52 14.05 -6.42
C THR A 75 -21.72 13.81 -5.50
N GLY A 76 -22.09 14.83 -4.73
CA GLY A 76 -23.23 14.78 -3.81
C GLY A 76 -22.90 14.27 -2.41
N MET A 77 -21.69 13.77 -2.18
CA MET A 77 -21.22 13.37 -0.85
C MET A 77 -20.91 14.59 0.03
N ASP A 78 -21.14 14.44 1.32
CA ASP A 78 -20.61 15.36 2.32
C ASP A 78 -19.10 15.16 2.54
N TYR A 79 -18.50 16.00 3.39
CA TYR A 79 -17.07 15.93 3.66
C TYR A 79 -16.63 14.58 4.26
N ASP A 80 -17.35 14.07 5.25
CA ASP A 80 -16.93 12.88 6.00
C ASP A 80 -17.07 11.63 5.13
N GLU A 81 -18.13 11.54 4.32
CA GLU A 81 -18.31 10.47 3.34
C GLU A 81 -17.25 10.55 2.23
N MET A 82 -17.01 11.74 1.68
CA MET A 82 -16.04 11.93 0.59
C MET A 82 -14.61 11.61 1.04
N VAL A 83 -14.19 12.07 2.21
CA VAL A 83 -12.81 11.85 2.71
C VAL A 83 -12.56 10.38 3.04
N GLN A 84 -13.57 9.67 3.56
CA GLN A 84 -13.48 8.23 3.80
C GLN A 84 -13.43 7.45 2.48
N THR A 85 -14.33 7.75 1.55
CA THR A 85 -14.40 7.08 0.25
C THR A 85 -13.11 7.27 -0.54
N LEU A 86 -12.64 8.52 -0.68
CA LEU A 86 -11.38 8.82 -1.36
C LEU A 86 -10.18 8.21 -0.63
N GLY A 87 -10.16 8.25 0.71
CA GLY A 87 -9.10 7.63 1.51
C GLY A 87 -8.98 6.12 1.29
N TRP A 88 -10.10 5.40 1.26
CA TRP A 88 -10.13 3.97 0.95
C TRP A 88 -9.73 3.68 -0.49
N ALA A 89 -10.22 4.48 -1.44
CA ALA A 89 -9.90 4.32 -2.85
C ALA A 89 -8.38 4.44 -3.10
N LEU A 90 -7.71 5.41 -2.46
CA LEU A 90 -6.25 5.57 -2.61
C LEU A 90 -5.46 4.42 -1.96
N ARG A 91 -5.96 3.85 -0.86
CA ARG A 91 -5.37 2.65 -0.26
C ARG A 91 -5.46 1.46 -1.22
N LEU A 92 -6.61 1.28 -1.87
CA LEU A 92 -6.83 0.26 -2.88
C LEU A 92 -6.01 0.51 -4.15
N LEU A 93 -5.90 1.76 -4.62
CA LEU A 93 -5.06 2.12 -5.76
C LEU A 93 -3.58 1.79 -5.55
N ARG A 94 -3.07 1.88 -4.31
CA ARG A 94 -1.71 1.45 -3.99
C ARG A 94 -1.60 -0.08 -4.00
N TYR A 95 -2.61 -0.78 -3.48
CA TYR A 95 -2.70 -2.24 -3.55
C TYR A 95 -2.75 -2.73 -5.03
N TYR A 96 -3.70 -2.21 -5.80
CA TYR A 96 -3.59 -1.65 -7.16
C TYR A 96 -2.30 -1.76 -7.98
N ARG A 97 -1.19 -1.30 -7.42
CA ARG A 97 0.08 -1.21 -8.15
C ARG A 97 1.11 -2.18 -7.61
N ASN A 98 0.97 -2.55 -6.34
CA ASN A 98 1.98 -3.32 -5.62
C ASN A 98 1.68 -4.83 -5.58
N VAL A 99 0.45 -5.25 -5.86
CA VAL A 99 0.08 -6.67 -5.89
C VAL A 99 -0.02 -7.16 -7.34
N PRO A 100 0.79 -8.16 -7.74
CA PRO A 100 0.70 -8.77 -9.06
C PRO A 100 -0.73 -9.26 -9.35
N GLU A 101 -1.19 -9.08 -10.58
CA GLU A 101 -2.56 -9.42 -10.99
C GLU A 101 -2.92 -10.90 -10.71
N ALA A 102 -1.94 -11.80 -10.81
CA ALA A 102 -2.08 -13.22 -10.47
C ALA A 102 -2.46 -13.45 -8.99
N VAL A 103 -1.91 -12.64 -8.08
CA VAL A 103 -2.23 -12.71 -6.64
C VAL A 103 -3.62 -12.16 -6.38
N ARG A 104 -4.09 -11.17 -7.15
CA ARG A 104 -5.47 -10.68 -7.04
C ARG A 104 -6.49 -11.70 -7.48
N LYS A 105 -6.28 -12.34 -8.64
CA LYS A 105 -7.16 -13.40 -9.12
C LYS A 105 -7.22 -14.58 -8.16
N ALA A 106 -6.10 -14.93 -7.51
CA ALA A 106 -6.08 -15.96 -6.48
C ALA A 106 -6.89 -15.55 -5.24
N ILE A 107 -6.71 -14.31 -4.73
CA ILE A 107 -7.47 -13.80 -3.58
C ILE A 107 -8.96 -13.70 -3.89
N GLU A 108 -9.33 -13.23 -5.08
CA GLU A 108 -10.72 -13.07 -5.51
C GLU A 108 -11.41 -14.43 -5.74
N ALA A 109 -10.65 -15.44 -6.19
CA ALA A 109 -11.13 -16.82 -6.30
C ALA A 109 -11.26 -17.54 -4.94
N GLU A 110 -10.53 -17.09 -3.91
CA GLU A 110 -10.53 -17.67 -2.56
C GLU A 110 -11.51 -16.98 -1.59
N VAL A 111 -12.32 -16.00 -2.00
CA VAL A 111 -13.42 -15.46 -1.17
C VAL A 111 -14.71 -16.29 -1.41
N PRO A 112 -15.01 -17.33 -0.60
CA PRO A 112 -16.33 -17.93 -0.61
C PRO A 112 -17.36 -16.94 -0.04
N PRO A 113 -18.65 -17.05 -0.44
CA PRO A 113 -19.71 -16.25 0.15
C PRO A 113 -19.73 -16.44 1.67
N ILE A 114 -19.79 -15.33 2.40
CA ILE A 114 -19.75 -15.25 3.87
C ILE A 114 -20.82 -16.19 4.46
N ALA A 115 -20.41 -17.38 4.88
CA ALA A 115 -21.16 -18.20 5.81
C ALA A 115 -20.70 -17.84 7.24
N PRO A 116 -21.62 -17.69 8.20
CA PRO A 116 -21.25 -17.29 9.56
C PRO A 116 -20.31 -18.33 10.20
N PRO A 117 -19.31 -17.89 10.99
CA PRO A 117 -18.33 -18.80 11.57
C PRO A 117 -19.00 -19.69 12.62
N LYS A 118 -18.93 -21.01 12.42
CA LYS A 118 -19.20 -21.98 13.48
C LYS A 118 -18.03 -21.93 14.50
N PRO A 119 -18.30 -21.89 15.81
CA PRO A 119 -17.24 -21.84 16.82
C PRO A 119 -16.53 -23.20 16.87
N VAL A 120 -15.20 -23.18 16.76
CA VAL A 120 -14.36 -24.37 17.00
C VAL A 120 -13.94 -24.35 18.47
N PRO A 121 -14.21 -25.42 19.26
CA PRO A 121 -13.72 -25.53 20.62
C PRO A 121 -12.21 -25.76 20.63
N VAL A 122 -11.52 -25.01 21.49
CA VAL A 122 -10.09 -25.14 21.78
C VAL A 122 -9.92 -26.30 22.75
N ASP A 123 -9.19 -27.36 22.39
CA ASP A 123 -8.42 -28.09 23.39
C ASP A 123 -7.31 -28.99 22.84
N HIS A 124 -6.25 -29.06 23.64
CA HIS A 124 -5.17 -30.04 23.74
C HIS A 124 -3.86 -29.93 22.92
N LEU A 125 -2.79 -29.92 23.73
CA LEU A 125 -1.35 -29.89 23.46
C LEU A 125 -0.74 -31.30 23.34
N GLU A 126 0.35 -31.38 22.55
CA GLU A 126 1.54 -32.27 22.66
C GLU A 126 1.45 -33.78 22.23
N PRO A 127 2.58 -34.47 21.93
CA PRO A 127 3.53 -34.23 20.82
C PRO A 127 3.95 -35.56 20.10
N ALA A 128 4.93 -35.45 19.18
CA ALA A 128 5.83 -36.51 18.64
C ALA A 128 5.66 -36.98 17.17
N SER A 129 6.61 -36.51 16.35
CA SER A 129 7.52 -37.28 15.48
C SER A 129 6.98 -38.33 14.49
N SER A 130 7.16 -38.11 13.18
CA SER A 130 8.16 -38.85 12.38
C SER A 130 8.28 -38.36 10.94
N GLN A 131 9.53 -38.34 10.52
CA GLN A 131 10.17 -38.00 9.26
C GLN A 131 9.49 -38.52 7.99
N ASN A 132 9.56 -37.72 6.91
CA ASN A 132 9.90 -38.28 5.61
C ASN A 132 10.85 -37.32 4.87
N ASP A 133 12.00 -37.84 4.47
CA ASP A 133 13.13 -37.13 3.88
C ASP A 133 13.05 -37.09 2.34
N GLN A 134 13.62 -36.00 1.80
CA GLN A 134 14.20 -35.76 0.46
C GLN A 134 13.41 -34.92 -0.58
N PRO A 135 14.09 -34.05 -1.37
CA PRO A 135 15.37 -33.37 -1.15
C PRO A 135 15.28 -31.83 -1.18
N SER A 136 16.16 -31.24 -0.36
CA SER A 136 16.33 -29.82 -0.10
C SER A 136 16.83 -29.03 -1.32
N ALA A 137 15.96 -28.19 -1.88
CA ALA A 137 16.37 -26.95 -2.52
C ALA A 137 16.21 -25.84 -1.48
N ALA A 138 17.33 -25.33 -0.98
CA ALA A 138 17.43 -24.43 0.16
C ALA A 138 16.61 -23.14 0.01
N LEU A 139 15.34 -23.17 0.43
CA LEU A 139 14.61 -21.98 0.86
C LEU A 139 15.20 -21.56 2.19
N LYS A 140 16.08 -20.55 2.13
CA LYS A 140 16.61 -19.87 3.32
C LYS A 140 15.43 -19.48 4.22
N SER A 141 15.53 -19.85 5.49
CA SER A 141 14.54 -19.60 6.53
C SER A 141 14.09 -18.13 6.53
N PRO A 142 12.81 -17.83 6.84
CA PRO A 142 12.35 -16.46 7.02
C PRO A 142 13.25 -15.75 8.05
N LYS A 143 13.64 -14.51 7.75
CA LYS A 143 14.53 -13.71 8.60
C LYS A 143 13.97 -13.62 10.02
N GLN A 144 14.80 -13.93 11.02
CA GLN A 144 14.44 -13.92 12.44
C GLN A 144 14.89 -12.62 13.11
N VAL A 145 14.35 -12.32 14.30
CA VAL A 145 14.80 -11.19 15.12
C VAL A 145 16.31 -11.32 15.39
N GLY A 146 17.07 -10.25 15.15
CA GLY A 146 18.53 -10.22 15.25
C GLY A 146 19.26 -10.45 13.92
N ASP A 147 18.57 -10.91 12.86
CA ASP A 147 19.19 -11.06 11.55
C ASP A 147 19.59 -9.71 10.95
N ILE A 148 20.82 -9.64 10.44
CA ILE A 148 21.33 -8.48 9.71
C ILE A 148 21.37 -8.83 8.23
N PHE A 149 20.83 -7.94 7.40
CA PHE A 149 20.92 -8.07 5.95
C PHE A 149 21.05 -6.69 5.29
N THR A 150 21.47 -6.72 4.02
CA THR A 150 21.43 -5.54 3.16
C THR A 150 20.27 -5.71 2.21
N GLY A 151 19.34 -4.76 2.23
CA GLY A 151 18.20 -4.74 1.33
C GLY A 151 18.12 -3.44 0.55
N LYS A 152 17.56 -3.52 -0.65
CA LYS A 152 17.35 -2.36 -1.51
C LYS A 152 16.18 -1.54 -0.97
N VAL A 153 16.32 -0.22 -0.94
CA VAL A 153 15.23 0.67 -0.58
C VAL A 153 14.31 0.77 -1.79
N ILE A 154 13.12 0.19 -1.71
CA ILE A 154 12.20 0.10 -2.85
C ILE A 154 11.13 1.18 -2.85
N ASP A 155 10.71 1.62 -1.66
CA ASP A 155 9.71 2.66 -1.48
C ASP A 155 9.91 3.37 -0.12
N GLY A 156 9.23 4.48 0.11
CA GLY A 156 9.26 5.17 1.39
C GLY A 156 8.53 6.51 1.37
N ASP A 157 8.03 6.91 2.54
CA ASP A 157 7.38 8.18 2.81
C ASP A 157 8.14 8.95 3.90
N ASP A 158 7.54 9.98 4.48
CA ASP A 158 8.18 10.81 5.50
C ASP A 158 8.43 10.08 6.83
N GLU A 159 7.80 8.93 7.08
CA GLU A 159 7.89 8.16 8.32
C GLU A 159 8.69 6.85 8.17
N ILE A 160 8.62 6.20 7.01
CA ILE A 160 9.21 4.86 6.81
C ILE A 160 9.89 4.69 5.45
N PHE A 161 10.79 3.72 5.38
CA PHE A 161 11.32 3.12 4.16
C PHE A 161 10.90 1.65 4.08
N LEU A 162 10.48 1.21 2.90
CA LEU A 162 10.33 -0.20 2.58
C LEU A 162 11.64 -0.75 2.03
N ILE A 163 12.07 -1.85 2.62
CA ILE A 163 13.28 -2.57 2.25
C ILE A 163 12.89 -3.90 1.60
N GLU A 164 13.46 -4.16 0.44
CA GLU A 164 13.32 -5.46 -0.24
C GLU A 164 14.07 -6.56 0.52
N VAL A 165 13.37 -7.67 0.77
CA VAL A 165 13.96 -8.89 1.33
C VAL A 165 14.08 -9.91 0.21
N LEU A 166 15.32 -10.10 -0.28
CA LEU A 166 15.63 -11.04 -1.37
C LEU A 166 15.11 -12.45 -1.07
N GLY A 167 14.33 -13.00 -2.02
CA GLY A 167 13.77 -14.36 -1.93
C GLY A 167 12.48 -14.46 -1.12
N HIS A 168 11.98 -13.36 -0.56
CA HIS A 168 10.79 -13.37 0.28
C HIS A 168 9.76 -12.31 -0.16
N PRO A 169 8.98 -12.57 -1.23
CA PRO A 169 8.00 -11.61 -1.75
C PRO A 169 6.83 -11.35 -0.79
N ASN A 170 6.59 -12.26 0.16
CA ASN A 170 5.54 -12.14 1.18
C ASN A 170 6.01 -11.46 2.48
N VAL A 171 7.25 -10.95 2.49
CA VAL A 171 7.83 -10.26 3.63
C VAL A 171 7.88 -8.75 3.35
N ILE A 172 7.29 -7.96 4.25
CA ILE A 172 7.32 -6.49 4.20
C ILE A 172 8.30 -6.01 5.25
N ALA A 173 9.45 -5.48 4.85
CA ALA A 173 10.44 -4.97 5.79
C ALA A 173 10.40 -3.44 5.86
N ILE A 174 10.19 -2.92 7.07
CA ILE A 174 9.91 -1.51 7.34
C ILE A 174 11.03 -0.94 8.18
N LEU A 175 11.70 0.09 7.68
CA LEU A 175 12.71 0.87 8.41
C LEU A 175 12.12 2.24 8.75
N LYS A 176 11.96 2.55 10.04
CA LYS A 176 11.49 3.89 10.47
C LYS A 176 12.56 4.95 10.21
N ARG A 177 12.13 6.15 9.82
CA ARG A 177 12.97 7.33 9.69
C ARG A 177 13.20 7.95 11.06
N GLU A 178 14.31 7.56 11.69
CA GLU A 178 14.76 8.10 12.98
C GLU A 178 16.01 8.98 12.80
N PRO A 179 16.32 9.91 13.74
CA PRO A 179 17.56 10.68 13.72
C PRO A 179 18.79 9.77 13.58
N GLY A 180 19.51 9.91 12.47
CA GLY A 180 20.64 9.04 12.13
C GLY A 180 20.38 8.02 11.02
N VAL A 181 19.17 7.93 10.48
CA VAL A 181 18.90 7.25 9.19
C VAL A 181 19.09 8.27 8.05
N PRO A 182 19.96 8.00 7.05
CA PRO A 182 20.18 8.93 5.95
C PRO A 182 18.96 8.90 5.03
N ASN A 183 18.77 9.99 4.27
CA ASN A 183 17.67 10.06 3.33
C ASN A 183 18.02 9.21 2.09
N TYR A 184 17.51 7.98 2.04
CA TYR A 184 17.79 7.05 0.96
C TYR A 184 17.06 7.43 -0.32
N ARG A 185 17.76 7.33 -1.44
CA ARG A 185 17.19 7.41 -2.78
C ARG A 185 16.48 6.10 -3.11
N LEU A 186 15.18 6.19 -3.33
CA LEU A 186 14.34 5.06 -3.71
C LEU A 186 14.91 4.38 -4.98
N GLN A 187 14.91 3.05 -4.94
CA GLN A 187 15.44 2.15 -5.96
C GLN A 187 16.92 2.30 -6.35
N LYS A 188 17.68 3.18 -5.70
CA LYS A 188 19.11 3.39 -5.95
C LYS A 188 19.94 2.97 -4.76
N ASP A 189 19.49 3.31 -3.57
CA ASP A 189 20.25 3.07 -2.35
C ASP A 189 19.86 1.73 -1.71
N SER A 190 20.79 1.17 -0.96
CA SER A 190 20.59 -0.03 -0.16
C SER A 190 20.91 0.28 1.30
N ALA A 191 20.16 -0.31 2.21
CA ALA A 191 20.31 -0.12 3.64
C ALA A 191 20.78 -1.42 4.29
N ARG A 192 21.82 -1.33 5.13
CA ARG A 192 22.19 -2.40 6.06
C ARG A 192 21.30 -2.30 7.29
N VAL A 193 20.52 -3.33 7.53
CA VAL A 193 19.42 -3.32 8.50
C VAL A 193 19.46 -4.57 9.37
N GLU A 194 19.01 -4.42 10.61
CA GLU A 194 18.83 -5.48 11.58
C GLU A 194 17.32 -5.64 11.86
N VAL A 195 16.85 -6.88 11.89
CA VAL A 195 15.46 -7.20 12.24
C VAL A 195 15.28 -7.03 13.75
N VAL A 196 14.44 -6.09 14.15
CA VAL A 196 14.15 -5.78 15.56
C VAL A 196 12.88 -6.49 16.03
N SER A 197 11.88 -6.60 15.17
CA SER A 197 10.68 -7.38 15.47
C SER A 197 10.08 -7.99 14.22
N VAL A 198 9.35 -9.09 14.41
CA VAL A 198 8.61 -9.81 13.38
C VAL A 198 7.15 -9.87 13.80
N GLU A 199 6.26 -9.35 12.97
CA GLU A 199 4.81 -9.44 13.16
C GLU A 199 4.20 -10.26 12.02
N GLN A 200 3.31 -11.21 12.33
CA GLN A 200 2.54 -11.91 11.32
C GLN A 200 1.12 -11.37 11.30
N LYS A 201 0.70 -10.83 10.15
CA LYS A 201 -0.64 -10.25 9.98
C LYS A 201 -1.21 -10.67 8.63
N ALA A 202 -2.37 -11.32 8.67
CA ALA A 202 -3.10 -11.77 7.48
C ALA A 202 -2.23 -12.58 6.48
N GLY A 203 -1.45 -13.53 6.98
CA GLY A 203 -0.59 -14.40 6.16
C GLY A 203 0.68 -13.74 5.61
N LYS A 204 0.94 -12.47 5.94
CA LYS A 204 2.18 -11.76 5.60
C LYS A 204 3.05 -11.57 6.84
N MET A 205 4.35 -11.56 6.61
CA MET A 205 5.35 -11.34 7.65
C MET A 205 5.90 -9.93 7.53
N ILE A 206 5.75 -9.13 8.58
CA ILE A 206 6.23 -7.75 8.65
C ILE A 206 7.49 -7.75 9.52
N LEU A 207 8.59 -7.25 8.96
CA LEU A 207 9.84 -7.07 9.70
C LEU A 207 9.97 -5.59 10.05
N HIS A 208 10.09 -5.28 11.33
CA HIS A 208 10.53 -3.96 11.75
C HIS A 208 12.05 -3.96 11.80
N LEU A 209 12.63 -2.96 11.15
CA LEU A 209 14.05 -2.86 10.92
C LEU A 209 14.64 -1.66 11.65
N LYS A 210 15.88 -1.81 12.08
CA LYS A 210 16.73 -0.71 12.53
C LYS A 210 17.98 -0.64 11.67
N ARG A 211 18.44 0.57 11.37
CA ARG A 211 19.70 0.78 10.66
C ARG A 211 20.86 0.22 11.50
N LYS A 212 21.68 -0.62 10.89
CA LYS A 212 23.00 -0.98 11.43
C LYS A 212 24.07 -0.17 10.70
N LYS A 213 24.98 0.44 11.46
CA LYS A 213 26.16 1.12 10.88
C LYS A 213 27.11 0.11 10.26
#